data_AF-A0A944FIN2-F1
#
_entry.id   AF-A0A944FIN2-F1
#
_cell.length_a   1.000
_cell.length_b   1.000
_cell.length_c   1.000
_cell.angle_alpha   90.00
_cell.angle_beta   90.00
_cell.angle_gamma   90.00
#
_symmetry.space_group_name_H-M   'P 1'
#
loop_
_entity.id
_entity.type
_entity.pdbx_description
1 polymer ?
#
loop_
_entity_poly.entity_id
_entity_poly.type
_entity_poly.pdbx_seq_one_letter_code
_entity_poly.pdbx_strand_id
1 'polypeptide(L)'
;AAPAAPDMGDTMAHRARSLLVPVADPEARTVPSDPAVAPVLPGVPVADRPTVRPVGPQEGESGPPCPWCATPNRVDRHFCVRCAMPLAGDERQDARPLPWWRRMFRGTQETPWAGDRPRLRRTFDQIGTWIWIAVTITAVVLGIIYIPDGYQATRDHFAKRAPVAPDSVKASRSYPGHKPELVFDKLSNTWWGPGVAQSGEGEWIEARFTEPVRLLDVIVTSGVSSRADKLQEQALPHRVKATITMKDGTKKTRDLTLDQAAGGQRRAFRVGEVSAVRFTIESAYGTSDKKQVAIAEVEFFSRSTGDGS
;
A
#
# COMPACT_ATOMS: atom_id res chain seq x y z
N ALA A 1 34.55 35.16 -17.71
CA ALA A 1 35.31 34.30 -16.80
C ALA A 1 34.39 33.91 -15.64
N ALA A 2 34.14 32.61 -15.47
CA ALA A 2 33.23 32.08 -14.45
C ALA A 2 33.96 31.86 -13.11
N PRO A 3 33.28 31.96 -11.96
CA PRO A 3 33.89 31.70 -10.65
C PRO A 3 34.03 30.20 -10.37
N ALA A 4 35.16 29.82 -9.76
CA ALA A 4 35.47 28.46 -9.36
C ALA A 4 34.68 28.02 -8.11
N ALA A 5 34.29 26.75 -8.09
CA ALA A 5 33.48 26.11 -7.05
C ALA A 5 34.27 25.84 -5.75
N PRO A 6 33.60 25.78 -4.58
CA PRO A 6 34.26 25.50 -3.30
C PRO A 6 34.62 24.02 -3.14
N ASP A 7 35.78 23.77 -2.53
CA ASP A 7 36.37 22.46 -2.28
C ASP A 7 35.56 21.68 -1.22
N MET A 8 34.84 20.64 -1.68
CA MET A 8 33.97 19.82 -0.83
C MET A 8 34.75 18.87 0.11
N GLY A 9 36.05 18.67 -0.08
CA GLY A 9 36.86 17.74 0.72
C GLY A 9 36.99 18.14 2.20
N ASP A 10 37.18 19.43 2.46
CA ASP A 10 37.40 19.94 3.82
C ASP A 10 36.14 19.86 4.69
N THR A 11 34.96 19.98 4.08
CA THR A 11 33.68 19.95 4.81
C THR A 11 33.32 18.56 5.33
N MET A 12 33.69 17.49 4.62
CA MET A 12 33.48 16.11 5.09
C MET A 12 34.47 15.74 6.19
N ALA A 13 35.73 16.14 6.07
CA ALA A 13 36.74 15.89 7.11
C ALA A 13 36.39 16.63 8.41
N HIS A 14 35.85 17.85 8.32
CA HIS A 14 35.42 18.61 9.49
C HIS A 14 34.17 18.01 10.17
N ARG A 15 33.22 17.45 9.40
CA ARG A 15 32.07 16.71 9.94
C ARG A 15 32.47 15.39 10.60
N ALA A 16 33.45 14.68 10.06
CA ALA A 16 33.95 13.45 10.66
C ALA A 16 34.62 13.71 12.01
N ARG A 17 35.35 14.82 12.15
CA ARG A 17 36.00 15.22 13.41
C ARG A 17 35.00 15.70 14.48
N SER A 18 33.84 16.23 14.10
CA SER A 18 32.80 16.65 15.05
C SER A 18 31.97 15.50 15.63
N LEU A 19 32.16 14.26 15.17
CA LEU A 19 31.46 13.07 15.68
C LEU A 19 32.31 12.23 16.66
N LEU A 20 33.56 12.63 16.92
CA LEU A 20 34.40 11.98 17.92
C LEU A 20 34.13 12.59 19.29
N VAL A 21 33.34 11.88 20.10
CA VAL A 21 33.19 12.16 21.52
C VAL A 21 34.48 11.70 22.23
N PRO A 22 35.24 12.58 22.89
CA PRO A 22 36.40 12.15 23.65
C PRO A 22 35.94 11.31 24.83
N VAL A 23 36.22 10.01 24.79
CA VAL A 23 36.14 9.14 25.95
C VAL A 23 37.36 9.46 26.80
N ALA A 24 37.15 9.90 28.04
CA ALA A 24 38.25 10.05 28.99
C ALA A 24 38.89 8.68 29.24
N ASP A 25 40.22 8.60 29.11
CA ASP A 25 40.95 7.40 29.53
C ASP A 25 40.64 7.11 31.00
N PRO A 26 40.41 5.84 31.38
CA PRO A 26 40.16 5.50 32.77
C PRO A 26 41.40 5.87 33.59
N GLU A 27 41.21 6.83 34.49
CA GLU A 27 42.22 7.25 35.46
C GLU A 27 42.75 6.01 36.18
N ALA A 28 44.07 5.83 36.16
CA ALA A 28 44.71 4.68 36.76
C ALA A 28 44.39 4.66 38.27
N ARG A 29 43.45 3.80 38.65
CA ARG A 29 43.10 3.57 40.05
C ARG A 29 44.35 3.08 40.75
N THR A 30 44.91 3.90 41.64
CA THR A 30 45.90 3.48 42.62
C THR A 30 45.27 2.39 43.48
N VAL A 31 45.65 1.15 43.21
CA VAL A 31 45.27 0.01 44.05
C VAL A 31 46.06 0.15 45.36
N PRO A 32 45.42 0.21 46.54
CA PRO A 32 46.14 0.10 47.79
C PRO A 32 46.85 -1.25 47.80
N SER A 33 48.15 -1.28 48.11
CA SER A 33 48.87 -2.53 48.31
C SER A 33 48.26 -3.26 49.52
N ASP A 34 47.48 -4.31 49.27
CA ASP A 34 47.03 -5.23 50.31
C ASP A 34 48.27 -5.81 51.02
N PRO A 35 48.31 -5.87 52.36
CA PRO A 35 49.42 -6.49 53.07
C PRO A 35 49.49 -7.97 52.69
N ALA A 36 50.70 -8.43 52.37
CA ALA A 36 50.97 -9.81 51.97
C ALA A 36 50.40 -10.80 52.98
N VAL A 37 49.42 -11.60 52.55
CA VAL A 37 48.78 -12.64 53.36
C VAL A 37 49.81 -13.72 53.69
N ALA A 38 50.14 -13.87 54.97
CA ALA A 38 51.00 -14.94 55.45
C ALA A 38 50.30 -16.31 55.29
N PRO A 39 51.04 -17.39 54.96
CA PRO A 39 50.47 -18.71 54.78
C PRO A 39 49.86 -19.24 56.09
N VAL A 40 48.61 -19.68 56.02
CA VAL A 40 47.88 -20.34 57.12
C VAL A 40 47.94 -21.85 56.92
N LEU A 41 48.22 -22.60 57.99
CA LEU A 41 48.24 -24.07 58.01
C LEU A 41 46.89 -24.66 57.54
N PRO A 42 46.87 -25.73 56.73
CA PRO A 42 45.62 -26.31 56.25
C PRO A 42 44.82 -27.02 57.36
N GLY A 43 43.54 -26.66 57.47
CA GLY A 43 42.42 -27.54 57.82
C GLY A 43 42.35 -28.10 59.25
N VAL A 44 41.55 -27.47 60.10
CA VAL A 44 40.94 -28.17 61.25
C VAL A 44 39.89 -29.15 60.69
N PRO A 45 39.85 -30.43 61.11
CA PRO A 45 38.85 -31.37 60.65
C PRO A 45 37.45 -30.85 61.01
N VAL A 46 36.61 -30.67 59.98
CA VAL A 46 35.20 -30.33 60.13
C VAL A 46 34.51 -31.56 60.72
N ALA A 47 33.78 -31.38 61.83
CA ALA A 47 33.02 -32.45 62.45
C ALA A 47 32.12 -33.15 61.42
N ASP A 48 32.06 -34.48 61.47
CA ASP A 48 31.21 -35.27 60.56
C ASP A 48 29.77 -34.76 60.58
N ARG A 49 29.19 -34.61 59.38
CA ARG A 49 27.81 -34.19 59.23
C ARG A 49 26.91 -35.19 59.98
N PRO A 50 25.99 -34.72 60.85
CA PRO A 50 25.12 -35.62 61.60
C PRO A 50 24.32 -36.50 60.64
N THR A 51 24.42 -37.81 60.81
CA THR A 51 23.60 -38.78 60.09
C THR A 51 22.16 -38.66 60.56
N VAL A 52 21.28 -38.18 59.68
CA VAL A 52 19.83 -38.15 59.93
C VAL A 52 19.34 -39.60 59.97
N ARG A 53 18.89 -40.06 61.14
CA ARG A 53 18.15 -41.33 61.25
C ARG A 53 16.89 -41.20 60.40
N PRO A 54 16.59 -42.13 59.46
CA PRO A 54 15.29 -42.15 58.83
C PRO A 54 14.23 -42.30 59.92
N VAL A 55 13.19 -41.46 59.87
CA VAL A 55 12.00 -41.64 60.71
C VAL A 55 11.46 -43.02 60.37
N GLY A 56 11.49 -43.95 61.33
CA GLY A 56 10.92 -45.29 61.15
C GLY A 56 9.43 -45.21 60.81
N PRO A 57 8.84 -46.26 60.21
CA PRO A 57 7.43 -46.27 59.83
C PRO A 57 6.57 -45.85 61.02
N GLN A 58 5.81 -44.77 60.88
CA GLN A 58 4.79 -44.42 61.87
C GLN A 58 3.67 -45.45 61.74
N GLU A 59 3.66 -46.43 62.63
CA GLU A 59 2.57 -47.38 62.74
C GLU A 59 1.31 -46.63 63.18
N GLY A 60 0.29 -46.60 62.32
CA GLY A 60 -1.07 -46.23 62.72
C GLY A 60 -1.72 -45.03 62.03
N GLU A 61 -1.60 -44.88 60.71
CA GLU A 61 -2.51 -44.00 59.97
C GLU A 61 -3.69 -44.81 59.41
N SER A 62 -4.79 -44.86 60.16
CA SER A 62 -6.05 -45.47 59.71
C SER A 62 -6.78 -44.55 58.72
N GLY A 63 -6.94 -45.03 57.49
CA GLY A 63 -7.71 -44.34 56.46
C GLY A 63 -7.62 -45.07 55.11
N PRO A 64 -8.32 -44.58 54.07
CA PRO A 64 -8.41 -45.27 52.80
C PRO A 64 -7.03 -45.53 52.18
N PRO A 65 -6.80 -46.72 51.60
CA PRO A 65 -5.52 -47.06 51.00
C PRO A 65 -5.28 -46.20 49.76
N CYS A 66 -4.02 -45.81 49.54
CA CYS A 66 -3.62 -45.13 48.33
C CYS A 66 -3.95 -46.01 47.10
N PRO A 67 -4.63 -45.49 46.07
CA PRO A 67 -4.99 -46.28 44.89
C PRO A 67 -3.78 -46.76 44.07
N TRP A 68 -2.58 -46.23 44.34
CA TRP A 68 -1.35 -46.55 43.60
C TRP A 68 -0.46 -47.57 44.29
N CYS A 69 -0.28 -47.46 45.61
CA CYS A 69 0.66 -48.30 46.37
C CYS A 69 0.02 -48.98 47.58
N ALA A 70 -1.31 -48.89 47.71
CA ALA A 70 -2.12 -49.48 48.77
C ALA A 70 -1.74 -49.08 50.22
N THR A 71 -0.85 -48.10 50.40
CA THR A 71 -0.47 -47.63 51.75
C THR A 71 -1.67 -46.93 52.39
N PRO A 72 -2.05 -47.23 53.64
CA PRO A 72 -3.07 -46.49 54.38
C PRO A 72 -2.64 -45.03 54.57
N ASN A 73 -3.55 -44.07 54.34
CA ASN A 73 -3.28 -42.66 54.59
C ASN A 73 -4.45 -42.04 55.35
N ARG A 74 -4.17 -41.04 56.18
CA ARG A 74 -5.22 -40.28 56.87
C ARG A 74 -6.10 -39.54 55.86
N VAL A 75 -7.38 -39.39 56.20
CA VAL A 75 -8.40 -38.77 55.32
C VAL A 75 -8.14 -37.29 55.00
N ASP A 76 -7.32 -36.61 55.79
CA ASP A 76 -6.92 -35.22 55.61
C ASP A 76 -5.66 -35.05 54.71
N ARG A 77 -5.02 -36.15 54.27
CA ARG A 77 -3.89 -36.07 53.34
C ARG A 77 -4.35 -36.00 51.89
N HIS A 78 -3.75 -35.07 51.14
CA HIS A 78 -3.91 -34.98 49.69
C HIS A 78 -2.92 -35.85 48.91
N PHE A 79 -1.79 -36.23 49.53
CA PHE A 79 -0.73 -37.03 48.91
C PHE A 79 -0.31 -38.22 49.79
N CYS A 80 0.02 -39.33 49.15
CA CYS A 80 0.41 -40.55 49.83
C CYS A 80 1.73 -40.39 50.60
N VAL A 81 1.77 -40.87 51.85
CA VAL A 81 2.96 -40.81 52.71
C VAL A 81 4.16 -41.59 52.17
N ARG A 82 3.90 -42.61 51.35
CA ARG A 82 4.94 -43.53 50.85
C ARG A 82 5.39 -43.20 49.44
N CYS A 83 4.45 -43.08 48.49
CA CYS A 83 4.78 -42.87 47.08
C CYS A 83 4.57 -41.44 46.58
N ALA A 84 4.10 -40.52 47.43
CA ALA A 84 3.79 -39.13 47.10
C ALA A 84 2.74 -38.94 45.98
N MET A 85 2.05 -39.99 45.53
CA MET A 85 0.97 -39.88 44.56
C MET A 85 -0.28 -39.21 45.19
N PRO A 86 -1.04 -38.41 44.42
CA PRO A 86 -2.27 -37.80 44.92
C PRO A 86 -3.29 -38.89 45.32
N LEU A 87 -3.92 -38.71 46.49
CA LEU A 87 -4.91 -39.63 47.04
C LEU A 87 -6.31 -39.37 46.49
N ALA A 88 -6.60 -38.11 46.12
CA ALA A 88 -7.68 -37.81 45.21
C ALA A 88 -7.29 -38.36 43.85
N GLY A 89 -7.87 -39.50 43.47
CA GLY A 89 -7.85 -39.95 42.08
C GLY A 89 -8.34 -38.79 41.23
N ASP A 90 -7.48 -38.34 40.32
CA ASP A 90 -7.67 -37.21 39.43
C ASP A 90 -9.15 -36.87 39.15
N GLU A 91 -9.60 -35.68 39.57
CA GLU A 91 -10.78 -34.99 39.02
C GLU A 91 -10.67 -34.74 37.50
N ARG A 92 -9.69 -35.35 36.82
CA ARG A 92 -9.50 -35.30 35.36
C ARG A 92 -10.42 -36.23 34.60
N GLN A 93 -11.20 -37.10 35.27
CA GLN A 93 -12.16 -37.97 34.58
C GLN A 93 -13.42 -37.24 34.09
N ASP A 94 -13.70 -36.02 34.55
CA ASP A 94 -14.89 -35.24 34.15
C ASP A 94 -14.62 -34.12 33.11
N ALA A 95 -13.43 -34.09 32.51
CA ALA A 95 -13.15 -33.12 31.46
C ALA A 95 -13.87 -33.52 30.16
N ARG A 96 -15.12 -33.04 29.99
CA ARG A 96 -15.84 -33.13 28.71
C ARG A 96 -14.90 -32.76 27.56
N PRO A 97 -14.85 -33.55 26.47
CA PRO A 97 -13.94 -33.28 25.38
C PRO A 97 -14.23 -31.90 24.78
N LEU A 98 -13.22 -31.01 24.81
CA LEU A 98 -13.33 -29.65 24.29
C LEU A 98 -13.86 -29.65 22.84
N PRO A 99 -14.64 -28.64 22.40
CA PRO A 99 -15.09 -28.56 21.01
C PRO A 99 -13.89 -28.47 20.04
N TRP A 100 -14.04 -29.04 18.84
CA TRP A 100 -12.93 -29.28 17.90
C TRP A 100 -12.12 -28.02 17.54
N TRP A 101 -12.77 -26.86 17.41
CA TRP A 101 -12.07 -25.59 17.14
C TRP A 101 -11.12 -25.23 18.28
N ARG A 102 -11.48 -25.49 19.55
CA ARG A 102 -10.58 -25.30 20.69
C ARG A 102 -9.43 -26.29 20.71
N ARG A 103 -9.57 -27.47 20.09
CA ARG A 103 -8.47 -28.44 19.94
C ARG A 103 -7.50 -28.02 18.84
N MET A 104 -8.00 -27.44 17.75
CA MET A 104 -7.17 -26.90 16.66
C MET A 104 -6.34 -25.69 17.11
N PHE A 105 -6.89 -24.81 17.96
CA PHE A 105 -6.19 -23.60 18.40
C PHE A 105 -5.44 -23.75 19.74
N ARG A 106 -5.64 -24.85 20.48
CA ARG A 106 -4.79 -25.18 21.64
C ARG A 106 -3.66 -26.10 21.16
N GLY A 107 -2.46 -25.53 21.05
CA GLY A 107 -1.25 -26.34 20.98
C GLY A 107 -1.20 -27.32 22.16
N THR A 108 -0.67 -28.51 21.92
CA THR A 108 -0.43 -29.55 22.93
C THR A 108 0.20 -28.93 24.17
N GLN A 109 -0.60 -28.78 25.24
CA GLN A 109 -0.06 -28.38 26.53
C GLN A 109 0.46 -29.62 27.21
N GLU A 110 1.75 -29.89 27.02
CA GLU A 110 2.46 -30.80 27.91
C GLU A 110 2.32 -30.26 29.33
N THR A 111 1.82 -31.11 30.24
CA THR A 111 1.77 -30.82 31.67
C THR A 111 3.18 -30.50 32.14
N PRO A 112 3.45 -29.28 32.66
CA PRO A 112 4.78 -28.91 33.11
C PRO A 112 5.24 -29.88 34.21
N TRP A 113 6.50 -30.31 34.15
CA TRP A 113 7.06 -31.14 35.21
C TRP A 113 7.34 -30.29 36.46
N ALA A 114 7.44 -30.91 37.64
CA ALA A 114 7.73 -30.18 38.87
C ALA A 114 9.11 -29.50 38.78
N GLY A 115 9.14 -28.18 38.64
CA GLY A 115 10.37 -27.39 38.43
C GLY A 115 10.44 -26.67 37.07
N ASP A 116 9.53 -26.97 36.14
CA ASP A 116 9.42 -26.21 34.89
C ASP A 116 8.92 -24.79 35.15
N ARG A 117 9.72 -23.80 34.77
CA ARG A 117 9.30 -22.40 34.73
C ARG A 117 8.63 -22.12 33.39
N PRO A 118 7.32 -21.82 33.35
CA PRO A 118 6.65 -21.48 32.11
C PRO A 118 7.33 -20.26 31.48
N ARG A 119 7.79 -20.41 30.24
CA ARG A 119 8.45 -19.33 29.50
C ARG A 119 7.45 -18.20 29.30
N LEU A 120 7.75 -17.00 29.81
CA LEU A 120 6.94 -15.78 29.68
C LEU A 120 6.96 -15.22 28.23
N ARG A 121 6.91 -16.08 27.22
CA ARG A 121 6.90 -15.68 25.79
C ARG A 121 5.48 -15.50 25.25
N ARG A 122 4.47 -16.11 25.88
CA ARG A 122 3.09 -16.16 25.36
C ARG A 122 2.40 -14.80 25.21
N THR A 123 2.67 -13.83 26.07
CA THR A 123 1.97 -12.54 26.03
C THR A 123 2.45 -11.64 24.88
N PHE A 124 3.76 -11.61 24.61
CA PHE A 124 4.31 -10.82 23.50
C PHE A 124 4.05 -11.48 22.14
N ASP A 125 4.09 -12.81 22.06
CA ASP A 125 3.76 -13.56 20.83
C ASP A 125 2.30 -13.38 20.39
N GLN A 126 1.37 -13.24 21.35
CA GLN A 126 -0.04 -12.99 21.06
C GLN A 126 -0.26 -11.60 20.46
N ILE A 127 0.39 -10.55 21.00
CA ILE A 127 0.31 -9.18 20.44
C ILE A 127 0.88 -9.16 19.02
N GLY A 128 2.03 -9.80 18.80
CA GLY A 128 2.63 -9.93 17.46
C GLY A 128 1.69 -10.64 16.47
N THR A 129 1.02 -11.70 16.92
CA THR A 129 0.04 -12.44 16.10
C THR A 129 -1.15 -11.56 15.72
N TRP A 130 -1.72 -10.79 16.66
CA TRP A 130 -2.82 -9.87 16.39
C TRP A 130 -2.42 -8.73 15.45
N ILE A 131 -1.22 -8.16 15.61
CA ILE A 131 -0.68 -7.16 14.69
C ILE A 131 -0.54 -7.76 13.30
N TRP A 132 0.01 -8.97 13.17
CA TRP A 132 0.18 -9.63 11.88
C TRP A 132 -1.16 -9.92 11.20
N ILE A 133 -2.15 -10.38 11.96
CA ILE A 133 -3.52 -10.57 11.47
C ILE A 133 -4.10 -9.24 10.99
N ALA A 134 -3.98 -8.17 11.78
CA ALA A 134 -4.47 -6.85 11.42
C ALA A 134 -3.83 -6.35 10.12
N VAL A 135 -2.50 -6.41 10.01
CA VAL A 135 -1.75 -6.03 8.80
C VAL A 135 -2.19 -6.86 7.60
N THR A 136 -2.36 -8.17 7.77
CA THR A 136 -2.78 -9.07 6.68
C THR A 136 -4.20 -8.76 6.22
N ILE A 137 -5.14 -8.56 7.16
CA ILE A 137 -6.52 -8.17 6.82
C ILE A 137 -6.52 -6.82 6.11
N THR A 138 -5.78 -5.83 6.62
CA THR A 138 -5.64 -4.53 5.95
C THR A 138 -5.07 -4.68 4.55
N ALA A 139 -4.02 -5.47 4.35
CA ALA A 139 -3.43 -5.71 3.04
C ALA A 139 -4.42 -6.41 2.08
N VAL A 140 -5.20 -7.38 2.56
CA VAL A 140 -6.25 -8.05 1.78
C VAL A 140 -7.36 -7.07 1.40
N VAL A 141 -7.83 -6.25 2.34
CA VAL A 141 -8.87 -5.24 2.09
C VAL A 141 -8.37 -4.22 1.07
N LEU A 142 -7.16 -3.69 1.24
CA LEU A 142 -6.53 -2.79 0.26
C LEU A 142 -6.35 -3.49 -1.09
N GLY A 143 -5.94 -4.76 -1.10
CA GLY A 143 -5.83 -5.57 -2.31
C GLY A 143 -7.16 -5.66 -3.06
N ILE A 144 -8.24 -6.02 -2.38
CA ILE A 144 -9.58 -6.12 -2.99
C ILE A 144 -10.03 -4.77 -3.57
N ILE A 145 -9.76 -3.67 -2.88
CA ILE A 145 -10.19 -2.33 -3.31
C ILE A 145 -9.35 -1.82 -4.51
N TYR A 146 -8.02 -1.97 -4.47
CA TYR A 146 -7.12 -1.27 -5.41
C TYR A 146 -6.56 -2.14 -6.54
N ILE A 147 -6.52 -3.48 -6.40
CA ILE A 147 -6.02 -4.37 -7.47
C ILE A 147 -6.81 -4.24 -8.77
N PRO A 148 -8.16 -4.16 -8.77
CA PRO A 148 -8.93 -4.04 -10.01
C PRO A 148 -8.53 -2.79 -10.83
N ASP A 149 -8.43 -1.63 -10.16
CA ASP A 149 -8.04 -0.38 -10.81
C ASP A 149 -6.58 -0.40 -11.26
N GLY A 150 -5.68 -0.92 -10.43
CA GLY A 150 -4.26 -1.08 -10.77
C GLY A 150 -4.05 -2.01 -11.97
N TYR A 151 -4.83 -3.09 -12.06
CA TYR A 151 -4.81 -4.02 -13.19
C TYR A 151 -5.28 -3.34 -14.47
N GLN A 152 -6.40 -2.61 -14.43
CA GLN A 152 -6.91 -1.89 -15.60
C GLN A 152 -5.97 -0.76 -16.04
N ALA A 153 -5.37 -0.02 -15.10
CA ALA A 153 -4.39 1.01 -15.40
C ALA A 153 -3.15 0.44 -16.10
N THR A 154 -2.69 -0.73 -15.66
CA THR A 154 -1.56 -1.44 -16.30
C THR A 154 -1.94 -1.86 -17.72
N ARG A 155 -3.13 -2.45 -17.92
CA ARG A 155 -3.61 -2.79 -19.26
C ARG A 155 -3.76 -1.57 -20.16
N ASP A 156 -4.27 -0.45 -19.65
CA ASP A 156 -4.41 0.81 -20.39
C ASP A 156 -3.06 1.40 -20.81
N HIS A 157 -2.03 1.20 -20.00
CA HIS A 157 -0.69 1.67 -20.33
C HIS A 157 -0.13 0.94 -21.54
N PHE A 158 -0.21 -0.39 -21.53
CA PHE A 158 0.37 -1.27 -22.54
C PHE A 158 -0.56 -1.64 -23.71
N ALA A 159 -1.83 -1.23 -23.67
CA ALA A 159 -2.77 -1.52 -24.75
C ALA A 159 -2.32 -0.89 -26.08
N LYS A 160 -2.44 -1.64 -27.16
CA LYS A 160 -2.45 -1.08 -28.51
C LYS A 160 -3.68 -0.18 -28.65
N ARG A 161 -3.50 0.97 -29.29
CA ARG A 161 -4.55 2.00 -29.44
C ARG A 161 -5.25 1.83 -30.78
N ALA A 162 -6.57 1.89 -30.78
CA ALA A 162 -7.40 1.90 -31.97
C ALA A 162 -8.30 3.14 -31.98
N PRO A 163 -8.47 3.83 -33.12
CA PRO A 163 -9.35 4.98 -33.20
C PRO A 163 -10.81 4.56 -32.98
N VAL A 164 -11.57 5.37 -32.24
CA VAL A 164 -13.00 5.19 -32.02
C VAL A 164 -13.74 6.48 -32.36
N ALA A 165 -14.83 6.35 -33.11
CA ALA A 165 -15.67 7.48 -33.49
C ALA A 165 -16.84 7.62 -32.50
N PRO A 166 -17.30 8.84 -32.21
CA PRO A 166 -18.54 9.04 -31.47
C PRO A 166 -19.77 8.73 -32.34
N ASP A 167 -20.87 8.37 -31.69
CA ASP A 167 -22.15 8.08 -32.35
C ASP A 167 -22.95 9.34 -32.65
N SER A 168 -22.76 10.40 -31.85
CA SER A 168 -23.38 11.69 -32.11
C SER A 168 -22.53 12.85 -31.58
N VAL A 169 -22.69 14.01 -32.21
CA VAL A 169 -21.93 15.21 -31.90
C VAL A 169 -22.88 16.39 -31.73
N LYS A 170 -22.61 17.24 -30.75
CA LYS A 170 -23.30 18.52 -30.54
C LYS A 170 -22.29 19.62 -30.28
N ALA A 171 -22.67 20.86 -30.54
CA ALA A 171 -21.89 22.02 -30.15
C ALA A 171 -22.78 23.13 -29.59
N SER A 172 -22.19 24.06 -28.86
CA SER A 172 -22.86 25.31 -28.45
C SER A 172 -23.34 26.10 -29.66
N ARG A 173 -22.49 26.19 -30.68
CA ARG A 173 -22.68 26.98 -31.90
C ARG A 173 -21.94 26.34 -33.07
N SER A 174 -22.21 26.83 -34.27
CA SER A 174 -21.47 26.43 -35.48
C SER A 174 -21.43 27.58 -36.46
N TYR A 175 -20.25 27.83 -37.02
CA TYR A 175 -20.09 28.75 -38.13
C TYR A 175 -20.72 28.15 -39.41
N PRO A 176 -21.40 28.93 -40.26
CA PRO A 176 -22.01 28.42 -41.48
C PRO A 176 -21.02 27.64 -42.35
N GLY A 177 -21.35 26.40 -42.69
CA GLY A 177 -20.48 25.48 -43.44
C GLY A 177 -19.46 24.71 -42.60
N HIS A 178 -19.30 25.04 -41.31
CA HIS A 178 -18.29 24.49 -40.40
C HIS A 178 -18.95 23.84 -39.18
N LYS A 179 -19.74 22.81 -39.45
CA LYS A 179 -20.57 22.08 -38.47
C LYS A 179 -19.73 21.15 -37.57
N PRO A 180 -20.21 20.77 -36.37
CA PRO A 180 -19.41 20.01 -35.41
C PRO A 180 -19.03 18.60 -35.88
N GLU A 181 -19.80 18.00 -36.80
CA GLU A 181 -19.50 16.67 -37.34
C GLU A 181 -18.16 16.64 -38.09
N LEU A 182 -17.72 17.79 -38.62
CA LEU A 182 -16.44 17.92 -39.34
C LEU A 182 -15.22 17.66 -38.46
N VAL A 183 -15.35 17.77 -37.14
CA VAL A 183 -14.25 17.44 -36.21
C VAL A 183 -13.99 15.93 -36.14
N PHE A 184 -14.94 15.11 -36.55
CA PHE A 184 -14.90 13.66 -36.39
C PHE A 184 -15.02 12.92 -37.74
N ASP A 185 -14.86 13.63 -38.86
CA ASP A 185 -15.03 13.10 -40.22
C ASP A 185 -13.77 12.42 -40.79
N LYS A 186 -12.67 12.40 -40.02
CA LYS A 186 -11.36 11.85 -40.37
C LYS A 186 -10.61 12.63 -41.47
N LEU A 187 -10.99 13.89 -41.69
CA LEU A 187 -10.35 14.78 -42.67
C LEU A 187 -9.63 15.92 -41.95
N SER A 188 -8.35 16.10 -42.26
CA SER A 188 -7.54 17.15 -41.65
C SER A 188 -7.58 18.48 -42.42
N ASN A 189 -8.63 18.74 -43.19
CA ASN A 189 -8.84 19.96 -43.98
C ASN A 189 -10.30 20.45 -43.98
N THR A 190 -11.17 19.76 -43.24
CA THR A 190 -12.46 20.25 -42.77
C THR A 190 -12.26 20.70 -41.32
N TRP A 191 -13.17 21.54 -40.80
CA TRP A 191 -13.04 22.05 -39.44
C TRP A 191 -14.35 22.58 -38.91
N TRP A 192 -14.50 22.55 -37.59
CA TRP A 192 -15.55 23.25 -36.85
C TRP A 192 -14.99 24.51 -36.20
N GLY A 193 -15.83 25.53 -36.16
CA GLY A 193 -15.63 26.70 -35.31
C GLY A 193 -16.97 27.22 -34.80
N PRO A 194 -17.02 27.88 -33.63
CA PRO A 194 -18.26 28.32 -33.01
C PRO A 194 -18.92 29.52 -33.72
N GLY A 195 -18.26 30.15 -34.69
CA GLY A 195 -18.76 31.35 -35.36
C GLY A 195 -18.66 32.61 -34.50
N VAL A 196 -17.78 32.60 -33.49
CA VAL A 196 -17.54 33.72 -32.57
C VAL A 196 -16.08 34.16 -32.72
N ALA A 197 -15.87 35.46 -32.90
CA ALA A 197 -14.53 36.04 -33.00
C ALA A 197 -13.79 35.99 -31.65
N GLN A 198 -12.54 36.46 -31.60
CA GLN A 198 -11.68 36.47 -30.40
C GLN A 198 -11.33 35.04 -29.94
N SER A 199 -11.39 34.77 -28.63
CA SER A 199 -10.95 33.51 -28.02
C SER A 199 -11.97 32.38 -28.11
N GLY A 200 -13.25 32.67 -28.41
CA GLY A 200 -14.32 31.67 -28.35
C GLY A 200 -14.47 31.02 -26.97
N GLU A 201 -14.05 31.70 -25.91
CA GLU A 201 -14.09 31.17 -24.54
C GLU A 201 -15.52 30.78 -24.13
N GLY A 202 -15.67 29.59 -23.54
CA GLY A 202 -16.94 29.02 -23.14
C GLY A 202 -17.68 28.25 -24.23
N GLU A 203 -17.29 28.41 -25.50
CA GLU A 203 -17.84 27.63 -26.60
C GLU A 203 -17.38 26.18 -26.52
N TRP A 204 -18.23 25.24 -26.93
CA TRP A 204 -17.99 23.83 -26.70
C TRP A 204 -18.48 22.93 -27.83
N ILE A 205 -17.82 21.77 -27.94
CA ILE A 205 -18.23 20.64 -28.75
C ILE A 205 -18.28 19.39 -27.88
N GLU A 206 -19.28 18.54 -28.06
CA GLU A 206 -19.55 17.35 -27.27
C GLU A 206 -19.72 16.14 -28.16
N ALA A 207 -18.89 15.14 -27.93
CA ALA A 207 -18.96 13.82 -28.52
C ALA A 207 -19.69 12.87 -27.58
N ARG A 208 -20.59 12.03 -28.09
CA ARG A 208 -21.35 11.05 -27.32
C ARG A 208 -21.15 9.65 -27.86
N PHE A 209 -21.09 8.70 -26.95
CA PHE A 209 -20.96 7.27 -27.20
C PHE A 209 -22.20 6.58 -26.63
N THR A 210 -22.99 5.95 -27.51
CA THR A 210 -24.19 5.18 -27.16
C THR A 210 -23.80 4.00 -26.29
N GLU A 211 -22.76 3.28 -26.70
CA GLU A 211 -22.11 2.24 -25.90
C GLU A 211 -20.91 2.87 -25.17
N PRO A 212 -20.83 2.79 -23.83
CA PRO A 212 -19.71 3.40 -23.11
C PRO A 212 -18.35 2.83 -23.54
N VAL A 213 -17.44 3.71 -23.94
CA VAL A 213 -16.11 3.32 -24.43
C VAL A 213 -15.03 3.73 -23.43
N ARG A 214 -14.02 2.87 -23.22
CA ARG A 214 -12.81 3.24 -22.48
C ARG A 214 -11.86 4.03 -23.37
N LEU A 215 -11.57 5.27 -23.00
CA LEU A 215 -10.67 6.14 -23.75
C LEU A 215 -9.28 6.18 -23.13
N LEU A 216 -8.26 6.15 -23.99
CA LEU A 216 -6.85 6.08 -23.61
C LEU A 216 -6.11 7.37 -23.96
N ASP A 217 -6.33 7.87 -25.17
CA ASP A 217 -5.70 9.07 -25.71
C ASP A 217 -6.71 9.85 -26.55
N VAL A 218 -6.43 11.14 -26.69
CA VAL A 218 -7.08 12.02 -27.65
C VAL A 218 -6.01 12.65 -28.52
N ILE A 219 -6.27 12.80 -29.81
CA ILE A 219 -5.46 13.63 -30.70
C ILE A 219 -6.33 14.80 -31.13
N VAL A 220 -5.80 16.01 -31.04
CA VAL A 220 -6.48 17.22 -31.49
C VAL A 220 -5.65 17.87 -32.58
N THR A 221 -6.24 18.06 -33.76
CA THR A 221 -5.65 18.84 -34.85
C THR A 221 -6.24 20.24 -34.81
N SER A 222 -5.43 21.21 -34.38
CA SER A 222 -5.83 22.60 -34.24
C SER A 222 -5.91 23.32 -35.58
N GLY A 223 -6.76 24.34 -35.67
CA GLY A 223 -6.87 25.22 -36.83
C GLY A 223 -7.78 24.66 -37.92
N VAL A 224 -7.58 25.14 -39.15
CA VAL A 224 -8.37 24.73 -40.32
C VAL A 224 -7.79 23.53 -41.07
N SER A 225 -6.54 23.15 -40.74
CA SER A 225 -5.85 22.02 -41.34
C SER A 225 -4.63 21.57 -40.54
N SER A 226 -4.18 20.34 -40.76
CA SER A 226 -2.90 19.81 -40.27
C SER A 226 -1.65 20.46 -40.90
N ARG A 227 -1.79 21.27 -41.95
CA ARG A 227 -0.65 21.87 -42.66
C ARG A 227 -0.11 23.14 -41.99
N ALA A 228 1.21 23.26 -41.93
CA ALA A 228 1.89 24.38 -41.27
C ALA A 228 1.61 25.76 -41.88
N ASP A 229 1.48 25.85 -43.21
CA ASP A 229 1.17 27.09 -43.92
C ASP A 229 -0.27 27.59 -43.70
N LYS A 230 -1.13 26.77 -43.06
CA LYS A 230 -2.52 27.10 -42.73
C LYS A 230 -2.73 27.53 -41.27
N LEU A 231 -1.70 27.45 -40.42
CA LEU A 231 -1.81 27.73 -38.97
C LEU A 231 -2.32 29.14 -38.62
N GLN A 232 -2.10 30.12 -39.50
CA GLN A 232 -2.45 31.51 -39.26
C GLN A 232 -3.80 31.92 -39.85
N GLU A 233 -4.55 31.02 -40.49
CA GLU A 233 -5.83 31.37 -41.13
C GLU A 233 -6.94 31.62 -40.09
N GLN A 234 -6.93 30.89 -38.97
CA GLN A 234 -7.87 31.05 -37.86
C GLN A 234 -7.14 31.03 -36.52
N ALA A 235 -7.84 31.37 -35.43
CA ALA A 235 -7.30 31.21 -34.09
C ALA A 235 -7.20 29.72 -33.74
N LEU A 236 -6.20 29.35 -32.95
CA LEU A 236 -5.95 27.96 -32.54
C LEU A 236 -6.35 27.80 -31.08
N PRO A 237 -7.04 26.70 -30.69
CA PRO A 237 -7.32 26.45 -29.28
C PRO A 237 -6.00 26.31 -28.49
N HIS A 238 -5.96 26.87 -27.29
CA HIS A 238 -4.82 26.76 -26.37
C HIS A 238 -5.19 25.92 -25.15
N ARG A 239 -6.04 26.43 -24.25
CA ARG A 239 -6.59 25.63 -23.15
C ARG A 239 -7.98 25.15 -23.48
N VAL A 240 -8.21 23.86 -23.31
CA VAL A 240 -9.50 23.21 -23.54
C VAL A 240 -9.82 22.35 -22.32
N LYS A 241 -10.96 22.62 -21.68
CA LYS A 241 -11.48 21.79 -20.60
C LYS A 241 -12.31 20.65 -21.16
N ALA A 242 -11.89 19.42 -20.93
CA ALA A 242 -12.65 18.23 -21.23
C ALA A 242 -13.52 17.84 -20.02
N THR A 243 -14.83 18.00 -20.13
CA THR A 243 -15.80 17.45 -19.17
C THR A 243 -16.24 16.07 -19.64
N ILE A 244 -15.81 15.04 -18.92
CA ILE A 244 -16.04 13.64 -19.22
C ILE A 244 -17.23 13.14 -18.41
N THR A 245 -18.25 12.63 -19.08
CA THR A 245 -19.37 11.92 -18.45
C THR A 245 -19.08 10.42 -18.49
N MET A 246 -18.89 9.84 -17.32
CA MET A 246 -18.60 8.42 -17.13
C MET A 246 -19.86 7.57 -17.38
N LYS A 247 -19.69 6.26 -17.53
CA LYS A 247 -20.79 5.27 -17.64
C LYS A 247 -21.83 5.37 -16.51
N ASP A 248 -21.40 5.67 -15.29
CA ASP A 248 -22.27 5.80 -14.11
C ASP A 248 -22.94 7.19 -14.00
N GLY A 249 -22.74 8.05 -15.01
CA GLY A 249 -23.25 9.43 -15.04
C GLY A 249 -22.41 10.43 -14.24
N THR A 250 -21.38 9.99 -13.52
CA THR A 250 -20.47 10.91 -12.82
C THR A 250 -19.67 11.74 -13.82
N LYS A 251 -19.34 12.97 -13.43
CA LYS A 251 -18.55 13.89 -14.26
C LYS A 251 -17.15 14.04 -13.71
N LYS A 252 -16.16 13.98 -14.61
CA LYS A 252 -14.75 14.28 -14.32
C LYS A 252 -14.28 15.36 -15.28
N THR A 253 -13.31 16.16 -14.87
CA THR A 253 -12.69 17.17 -15.73
C THR A 253 -11.23 16.84 -16.00
N ARG A 254 -10.76 17.21 -17.19
CA ARG A 254 -9.35 17.18 -17.59
C ARG A 254 -9.04 18.44 -18.38
N ASP A 255 -7.96 19.12 -18.02
CA ASP A 255 -7.50 20.27 -18.77
C ASP A 255 -6.51 19.80 -19.85
N LEU A 256 -6.73 20.23 -21.08
CA LEU A 256 -5.88 19.96 -22.23
C LEU A 256 -5.22 21.26 -22.65
N THR A 257 -3.89 21.28 -22.63
CA THR A 257 -3.09 22.38 -23.18
C THR A 257 -2.61 21.97 -24.56
N LEU A 258 -2.95 22.73 -25.59
CA LEU A 258 -2.56 22.55 -26.98
C LEU A 258 -1.53 23.60 -27.35
N ASP A 259 -0.54 23.19 -28.13
CA ASP A 259 0.55 24.04 -28.60
C ASP A 259 0.15 24.77 -29.88
N GLN A 260 0.84 25.88 -30.21
CA GLN A 260 0.69 26.58 -31.48
C GLN A 260 1.43 25.82 -32.61
N ALA A 261 1.05 24.57 -32.86
CA ALA A 261 1.73 23.65 -33.76
C ALA A 261 0.78 23.04 -34.80
N ALA A 262 1.35 22.69 -35.95
CA ALA A 262 0.66 21.98 -37.03
C ALA A 262 0.60 20.48 -36.76
N GLY A 263 -0.36 19.81 -37.40
CA GLY A 263 -0.61 18.38 -37.22
C GLY A 263 -1.39 18.05 -35.95
N GLY A 264 -1.67 16.75 -35.79
CA GLY A 264 -2.40 16.23 -34.64
C GLY A 264 -1.53 16.20 -33.37
N GLN A 265 -2.07 16.75 -32.29
CA GLN A 265 -1.41 16.80 -30.98
C GLN A 265 -2.01 15.75 -30.05
N ARG A 266 -1.22 14.72 -29.73
CA ARG A 266 -1.65 13.67 -28.80
C ARG A 266 -1.62 14.17 -27.36
N ARG A 267 -2.68 13.86 -26.61
CA ARG A 267 -2.78 14.06 -25.16
C ARG A 267 -3.24 12.77 -24.49
N ALA A 268 -2.59 12.45 -23.38
CA ALA A 268 -2.99 11.35 -22.54
C ALA A 268 -4.41 11.58 -22.03
N PHE A 269 -5.32 10.64 -22.30
CA PHE A 269 -6.74 10.77 -21.99
C PHE A 269 -7.28 9.48 -21.37
N ARG A 270 -6.48 8.86 -20.50
CA ARG A 270 -6.78 7.58 -19.83
C ARG A 270 -7.90 7.76 -18.82
N VAL A 271 -9.13 7.72 -19.33
CA VAL A 271 -10.36 7.75 -18.56
C VAL A 271 -11.04 6.39 -18.70
N GLY A 272 -11.85 6.02 -17.71
CA GLY A 272 -12.57 4.75 -17.74
C GLY A 272 -13.62 4.69 -18.85
N GLU A 273 -14.66 3.89 -18.66
CA GLU A 273 -15.77 3.85 -19.63
C GLU A 273 -16.56 5.18 -19.58
N VAL A 274 -16.68 5.85 -20.73
CA VAL A 274 -17.34 7.16 -20.88
C VAL A 274 -18.51 7.07 -21.86
N SER A 275 -19.54 7.86 -21.59
CA SER A 275 -20.70 8.03 -22.47
C SER A 275 -20.69 9.37 -23.21
N ALA A 276 -19.95 10.37 -22.71
CA ALA A 276 -19.76 11.64 -23.41
C ALA A 276 -18.47 12.34 -23.01
N VAL A 277 -17.91 13.10 -23.95
CA VAL A 277 -16.79 14.02 -23.71
C VAL A 277 -17.15 15.37 -24.32
N ARG A 278 -17.21 16.41 -23.48
CA ARG A 278 -17.38 17.80 -23.90
C ARG A 278 -16.07 18.55 -23.80
N PHE A 279 -15.60 19.09 -24.91
CA PHE A 279 -14.47 20.00 -24.97
C PHE A 279 -14.98 21.43 -24.96
N THR A 280 -14.60 22.20 -23.94
CA THR A 280 -14.93 23.62 -23.80
C THR A 280 -13.66 24.44 -23.98
N ILE A 281 -13.69 25.41 -24.89
CA ILE A 281 -12.56 26.31 -25.14
C ILE A 281 -12.43 27.27 -23.95
N GLU A 282 -11.25 27.36 -23.36
CA GLU A 282 -10.94 28.32 -22.29
C GLU A 282 -10.03 29.45 -22.76
N SER A 283 -9.16 29.18 -23.74
CA SER A 283 -8.30 30.20 -24.33
C SER A 283 -7.80 29.77 -25.71
N ALA A 284 -7.28 30.72 -26.48
CA ALA A 284 -6.80 30.50 -27.84
C ALA A 284 -5.56 31.36 -28.17
N TYR A 285 -4.79 30.90 -29.16
CA TYR A 285 -3.71 31.64 -29.79
C TYR A 285 -4.19 32.36 -31.05
N GLY A 286 -3.53 33.47 -31.40
CA GLY A 286 -3.77 34.17 -32.66
C GLY A 286 -5.18 34.77 -32.77
N THR A 287 -5.80 35.08 -31.63
CA THR A 287 -7.15 35.67 -31.54
C THR A 287 -7.19 37.06 -32.15
N SER A 288 -8.25 37.38 -32.87
CA SER A 288 -8.55 38.74 -33.33
C SER A 288 -10.05 38.93 -33.54
N ASP A 289 -10.44 40.16 -33.86
CA ASP A 289 -11.82 40.51 -34.24
C ASP A 289 -12.30 39.85 -35.55
N LYS A 290 -11.36 39.34 -36.36
CA LYS A 290 -11.60 38.72 -37.66
C LYS A 290 -11.42 37.20 -37.67
N LYS A 291 -10.95 36.62 -36.57
CA LYS A 291 -10.63 35.20 -36.44
C LYS A 291 -11.48 34.56 -35.37
N GLN A 292 -11.92 33.34 -35.65
CA GLN A 292 -12.56 32.44 -34.69
C GLN A 292 -11.63 31.28 -34.37
N VAL A 293 -11.90 30.57 -33.29
CA VAL A 293 -11.20 29.31 -33.00
C VAL A 293 -11.66 28.25 -33.98
N ALA A 294 -10.69 27.54 -34.57
CA ALA A 294 -10.95 26.41 -35.45
C ALA A 294 -10.31 25.13 -34.90
N ILE A 295 -11.04 24.02 -35.00
CA ILE A 295 -10.56 22.67 -34.71
C ILE A 295 -10.84 21.83 -35.95
N ALA A 296 -9.78 21.31 -36.55
CA ALA A 296 -9.90 20.49 -37.75
C ALA A 296 -10.39 19.09 -37.39
N GLU A 297 -9.78 18.49 -36.37
CA GLU A 297 -10.06 17.10 -36.04
C GLU A 297 -9.86 16.81 -34.55
N VAL A 298 -10.69 15.92 -34.01
CA VAL A 298 -10.49 15.29 -32.71
C VAL A 298 -10.66 13.78 -32.87
N GLU A 299 -9.60 13.04 -32.59
CA GLU A 299 -9.60 11.58 -32.65
C GLU A 299 -9.54 11.00 -31.24
N PHE A 300 -10.43 10.08 -30.94
CA PHE A 300 -10.40 9.31 -29.70
C PHE A 300 -9.76 7.95 -29.92
N PHE A 301 -9.04 7.46 -28.92
CA PHE A 301 -8.41 6.14 -28.98
C PHE A 301 -8.86 5.27 -27.82
N SER A 302 -9.25 4.03 -28.12
CA SER A 302 -9.58 2.99 -27.16
C SER A 302 -8.58 1.85 -27.23
N ARG A 303 -8.75 0.83 -26.38
CA ARG A 303 -7.98 -0.42 -26.51
C ARG A 303 -8.35 -1.08 -27.82
N SER A 304 -7.34 -1.53 -28.58
CA SER A 304 -7.61 -2.38 -29.75
C SER A 304 -8.26 -3.68 -29.29
N THR A 305 -9.39 -4.02 -29.89
CA THR A 305 -10.07 -5.31 -29.69
C THR A 305 -9.47 -6.45 -30.52
N GLY A 306 -8.47 -6.16 -31.36
CA GLY A 306 -7.74 -7.17 -32.12
C GLY A 306 -6.53 -7.70 -31.37
N ASP A 307 -6.59 -8.97 -30.95
CA ASP A 307 -5.41 -9.83 -31.04
C ASP A 307 -4.93 -9.78 -32.50
N GLY A 308 -3.61 -9.72 -32.68
CA GLY A 308 -2.98 -9.37 -33.96
C GLY A 308 -3.56 -10.09 -35.17
N SER A 309 -3.77 -9.31 -36.24
CA SER A 309 -3.66 -9.76 -37.61
C SER A 309 -2.87 -8.72 -38.37
#